data_AF-A0A918AVY0-F1
#
_entry.id   AF-A0A918AVY0-F1
#
_cell.length_a   1.000
_cell.length_b   1.000
_cell.length_c   1.000
_cell.angle_alpha   90.00
_cell.angle_beta   90.00
_cell.angle_gamma   90.00
#
_symmetry.space_group_name_H-M   'P 1'
#
loop_
_entity.id
_entity.type
_entity.pdbx_description
1 polymer ?
#
loop_
_entity_poly.entity_id
_entity_poly.type
_entity_poly.pdbx_seq_one_letter_code
_entity_poly.pdbx_strand_id
1 'polypeptide(L)'
;MASDEMGLLALGEVAQTMDGCDVIRRIGELKPAQRRTGQALHRPILALWAIGQAAQGKPRQQRWSEVREAVGPLLVSYAGASDGQQAVLYPFWALQRDALWEVEGSEELTMTSEGRRPQASSLDATNPLAGLPKQVYDAVEGDPALAAWAISVLLLRFFTPVPAGLLEDLGVTELVAGREAAALRPLVGEKYRDRKAIADAYGGNRVRGITPLADGLLTVFSDDKGPYADGRIPETNWIAYTGDGLSGDQKLVGGNRSMSVYQEEQKALRYWHRPYGGLWTFETWAVIVQRWRRWGRGEDGLQRREYVWVLAPVPSPLREDWPSEVIEALAEDGGRLHDSSVDDISFAAGIESGTKQLDDRERYKRLTKAAQRLAAGRNQRSTLTRVERFLRSPAAREAVILRSGGRCENPSCLGHPLERTDTDAPLLEVDHVKDLARGGPDTPEAMIALCPNCHALKTRGRGRHQLQRALLEEARRRHKAFVQ
;
A
#
# COMPACT_ATOMS: atom_id res chain seq x y z
N MET A 1 -32.36 25.38 23.13
CA MET A 1 -31.19 25.97 22.47
C MET A 1 -30.21 26.37 23.57
N ALA A 2 -28.96 25.92 23.48
CA ALA A 2 -27.93 25.90 24.53
C ALA A 2 -28.01 24.71 25.52
N SER A 3 -27.76 23.50 25.03
CA SER A 3 -27.30 22.38 25.87
C SER A 3 -26.55 21.28 25.10
N ASP A 4 -26.05 21.56 23.88
CA ASP A 4 -25.51 20.53 22.97
C ASP A 4 -24.11 20.88 22.41
N GLU A 5 -23.38 21.81 23.04
CA GLU A 5 -22.03 22.22 22.61
C GLU A 5 -20.89 21.75 23.53
N MET A 6 -21.17 20.95 24.56
CA MET A 6 -20.15 20.46 25.52
C MET A 6 -19.79 18.97 25.36
N GLY A 7 -20.03 18.38 24.19
CA GLY A 7 -19.78 16.95 23.92
C GLY A 7 -18.63 16.62 22.94
N LEU A 8 -17.90 17.61 22.41
CA LEU A 8 -16.94 17.42 21.31
C LEU A 8 -15.47 17.75 21.67
N LEU A 9 -15.12 17.75 22.95
CA LEU A 9 -13.75 17.93 23.44
C LEU A 9 -13.21 16.62 24.02
N ALA A 10 -12.99 15.64 23.13
CA ALA A 10 -12.08 14.52 23.35
C ALA A 10 -11.63 13.95 22.00
N LEU A 11 -11.20 14.82 21.07
CA LEU A 11 -10.33 14.38 19.99
C LEU A 11 -8.94 14.21 20.63
N GLY A 12 -8.45 12.97 20.69
CA GLY A 12 -7.08 12.68 21.10
C GLY A 12 -6.09 13.25 20.09
N GLU A 13 -5.92 14.58 20.08
CA GLU A 13 -4.80 15.25 19.44
C GLU A 13 -3.59 15.11 20.36
N VAL A 14 -2.95 13.94 20.35
CA VAL A 14 -1.53 13.88 20.73
C VAL A 14 -0.76 14.40 19.53
N ALA A 15 -0.72 15.72 19.38
CA ALA A 15 0.17 16.35 18.41
C ALA A 15 1.61 15.99 18.81
N GLN A 16 2.31 15.29 17.91
CA GLN A 16 3.73 15.00 18.11
C GLN A 16 4.51 16.32 18.21
N THR A 17 5.49 16.38 19.09
CA THR A 17 6.34 17.58 19.20
C THR A 17 7.10 17.78 17.88
N MET A 18 7.38 19.04 17.53
CA MET A 18 8.17 19.34 16.33
C MET A 18 9.53 18.63 16.33
N ASP A 19 10.14 18.49 17.52
CA ASP A 19 11.41 17.79 17.71
C ASP A 19 11.26 16.27 17.48
N GLY A 20 10.19 15.64 17.98
CA GLY A 20 9.94 14.22 17.74
C GLY A 20 9.71 13.89 16.27
N CYS A 21 8.94 14.72 15.56
CA CYS A 21 8.76 14.61 14.11
C CYS A 21 10.09 14.71 13.35
N ASP A 22 11.01 15.56 13.79
CA ASP A 22 12.32 15.72 13.14
C ASP A 22 13.22 14.49 13.34
N VAL A 23 13.27 13.91 14.54
CA VAL A 23 14.01 12.65 14.80
C VAL A 23 13.52 11.54 13.86
N ILE A 24 12.21 11.34 13.79
CA ILE A 24 11.61 10.30 12.95
C ILE A 24 11.84 10.57 11.47
N ARG A 25 11.78 11.84 11.03
CA ARG A 25 12.10 12.23 9.65
C ARG A 25 13.53 11.87 9.27
N ARG A 26 14.52 12.19 10.13
CA ARG A 26 15.93 11.84 9.87
C ARG A 26 16.13 10.33 9.75
N ILE A 27 15.47 9.55 10.61
CA ILE A 27 15.47 8.09 10.52
C ILE A 27 14.82 7.63 9.21
N GLY A 28 13.66 8.17 8.84
CA GLY A 28 12.95 7.82 7.61
C GLY A 28 13.73 8.10 6.33
N GLU A 29 14.62 9.09 6.34
CA GLU A 29 15.50 9.44 5.22
C GLU A 29 16.66 8.46 5.03
N LEU A 30 16.98 7.63 6.04
CA LEU A 30 17.94 6.54 5.89
C LEU A 30 17.49 5.61 4.77
N LYS A 31 18.28 5.52 3.70
CA LYS A 31 17.97 4.64 2.56
C LYS A 31 18.55 3.25 2.76
N PRO A 32 17.74 2.18 2.61
CA PRO A 32 18.26 0.83 2.41
C PRO A 32 19.20 0.80 1.19
N ALA A 33 20.28 0.02 1.24
CA ALA A 33 21.13 -0.12 0.07
C ALA A 33 20.38 -0.83 -1.07
N GLN A 34 20.53 -0.31 -2.28
CA GLN A 34 19.94 -0.86 -3.50
C GLN A 34 20.62 -2.15 -4.00
N ARG A 35 21.41 -2.84 -3.17
CA ARG A 35 22.15 -4.02 -3.62
C ARG A 35 21.29 -5.27 -3.47
N ARG A 36 21.21 -6.01 -4.57
CA ARG A 36 20.49 -7.28 -4.77
C ARG A 36 20.90 -8.42 -3.81
N THR A 37 21.87 -8.19 -2.92
CA THR A 37 22.53 -9.22 -2.09
C THR A 37 22.83 -8.79 -0.65
N GLY A 38 22.27 -7.68 -0.14
CA GLY A 38 22.44 -7.34 1.29
C GLY A 38 21.99 -5.93 1.65
N GLN A 39 21.16 -5.83 2.69
CA GLN A 39 20.83 -4.56 3.32
C GLN A 39 22.12 -3.93 3.86
N ALA A 40 22.35 -2.64 3.58
CA ALA A 40 23.46 -1.91 4.22
C ALA A 40 23.10 -1.57 5.66
N LEU A 41 23.22 -2.56 6.54
CA LEU A 41 22.83 -2.48 7.94
C LEU A 41 23.81 -1.68 8.82
N HIS A 42 24.94 -1.23 8.26
CA HIS A 42 25.97 -0.55 9.04
C HIS A 42 25.47 0.76 9.66
N ARG A 43 24.85 1.63 8.86
CA ARG A 43 24.29 2.91 9.34
C ARG A 43 23.10 2.70 10.27
N PRO A 44 22.11 1.84 9.93
CA PRO A 44 21.03 1.49 10.85
C PRO A 44 21.50 0.92 12.19
N ILE A 45 22.51 0.05 12.23
CA ILE A 45 23.03 -0.52 13.49
C ILE A 45 23.62 0.60 14.37
N LEU A 46 24.44 1.50 13.80
CA LEU A 46 24.99 2.61 14.59
C LEU A 46 23.89 3.55 15.09
N ALA A 47 22.92 3.89 14.25
CA ALA A 47 21.79 4.73 14.65
C ALA A 47 20.95 4.07 15.75
N LEU A 48 20.68 2.77 15.62
CA LEU A 48 19.90 1.98 16.57
C LEU A 48 20.61 1.88 17.92
N TRP A 49 21.92 1.60 17.92
CA TRP A 49 22.76 1.62 19.12
C TRP A 49 22.76 3.00 19.78
N ALA A 50 22.98 4.07 19.02
CA ALA A 50 23.04 5.43 19.54
C ALA A 50 21.71 5.88 20.18
N ILE A 51 20.58 5.58 19.54
CA ILE A 51 19.23 5.86 20.08
C ILE A 51 18.97 5.01 21.32
N GLY A 52 19.38 3.74 21.31
CA GLY A 52 19.29 2.86 22.48
C GLY A 52 20.09 3.38 23.69
N GLN A 53 21.30 3.90 23.45
CA GLN A 53 22.12 4.53 24.49
C GLN A 53 21.43 5.79 25.06
N ALA A 54 20.90 6.65 24.20
CA ALA A 54 20.19 7.86 24.63
C ALA A 54 18.92 7.54 25.43
N ALA A 55 18.14 6.54 25.00
CA ALA A 55 16.94 6.08 25.71
C ALA A 55 17.24 5.54 27.12
N GLN A 56 18.48 5.10 27.36
CA GLN A 56 18.97 4.62 28.65
C GLN A 56 19.69 5.71 29.47
N GLY A 57 19.70 6.97 29.00
CA GLY A 57 20.39 8.08 29.67
C GLY A 57 21.93 7.93 29.71
N LYS A 58 22.51 7.19 28.76
CA LYS A 58 23.97 7.05 28.63
C LYS A 58 24.57 8.33 28.03
N PRO A 59 25.86 8.64 28.27
CA PRO A 59 26.49 9.86 27.76
C PRO A 59 26.26 10.07 26.25
N ARG A 60 25.82 11.28 25.88
CA ARG A 60 25.51 11.67 24.49
C ARG A 60 26.66 11.41 23.52
N GLN A 61 27.87 11.80 23.93
CA GLN A 61 29.09 11.61 23.15
C GLN A 61 29.97 10.56 23.83
N GLN A 62 30.56 9.70 23.01
CA GLN A 62 31.52 8.68 23.42
C GLN A 62 32.75 8.75 22.52
N ARG A 63 33.89 8.27 23.03
CA ARG A 63 35.15 8.27 22.26
C ARG A 63 35.05 7.30 21.09
N TRP A 64 35.73 7.59 19.98
CA TRP A 64 35.85 6.70 18.82
C TRP A 64 36.18 5.25 19.21
N SER A 65 37.15 5.07 20.11
CA SER A 65 37.53 3.76 20.66
C SER A 65 36.38 3.01 21.32
N GLU A 66 35.62 3.68 22.19
CA GLU A 66 34.46 3.09 22.90
C GLU A 66 33.35 2.72 21.92
N VAL A 67 33.04 3.60 20.96
CA VAL A 67 32.04 3.33 19.91
C VAL A 67 32.49 2.13 19.06
N ARG A 68 33.78 2.03 18.75
CA ARG A 68 34.32 0.93 17.94
C ARG A 68 34.24 -0.42 18.66
N GLU A 69 34.53 -0.44 19.96
CA GLU A 69 34.40 -1.63 20.80
C GLU A 69 32.94 -2.07 20.98
N ALA A 70 32.02 -1.12 21.17
CA ALA A 70 30.60 -1.44 21.36
C ALA A 70 29.89 -1.84 20.07
N VAL A 71 30.13 -1.13 18.96
CA VAL A 71 29.39 -1.31 17.70
C VAL A 71 30.03 -2.37 16.80
N GLY A 72 31.34 -2.58 16.91
CA GLY A 72 32.07 -3.57 16.10
C GLY A 72 31.46 -4.98 16.15
N PRO A 73 31.20 -5.56 17.34
CA PRO A 73 30.53 -6.86 17.48
C PRO A 73 29.15 -6.91 16.83
N LEU A 74 28.35 -5.84 16.95
CA LEU A 74 27.02 -5.75 16.34
C LEU A 74 27.09 -5.82 14.81
N LEU A 75 28.09 -5.16 14.20
CA LEU A 75 28.29 -5.21 12.75
C LEU A 75 28.71 -6.60 12.25
N VAL A 76 29.48 -7.35 13.05
CA VAL A 76 29.83 -8.73 12.72
C VAL A 76 28.59 -9.62 12.77
N SER A 77 27.87 -9.59 13.90
CA SER A 77 26.71 -10.45 14.16
C SER A 77 25.54 -10.17 13.22
N TYR A 78 25.26 -8.89 12.93
CA TYR A 78 24.00 -8.49 12.29
C TYR A 78 24.17 -7.86 10.91
N ALA A 79 25.38 -7.45 10.51
CA ALA A 79 25.64 -6.88 9.18
C ALA A 79 26.62 -7.70 8.32
N GLY A 80 27.06 -8.86 8.80
CA GLY A 80 27.96 -9.76 8.05
C GLY A 80 29.34 -9.17 7.81
N ALA A 81 29.81 -8.25 8.66
CA ALA A 81 31.15 -7.71 8.58
C ALA A 81 32.18 -8.78 8.98
N SER A 82 33.23 -8.95 8.18
CA SER A 82 34.35 -9.86 8.51
C SER A 82 35.27 -9.29 9.59
N ASP A 83 35.38 -7.96 9.64
CA ASP A 83 36.14 -7.21 10.63
C ASP A 83 35.25 -6.07 11.15
N GLY A 84 34.67 -6.29 12.34
CA GLY A 84 33.80 -5.32 12.98
C GLY A 84 34.50 -3.99 13.27
N GLN A 85 35.74 -4.04 13.74
CA GLN A 85 36.50 -2.85 14.15
C GLN A 85 36.74 -1.93 12.96
N GLN A 86 37.13 -2.50 11.81
CA GLN A 86 37.28 -1.74 10.58
C GLN A 86 35.92 -1.31 9.99
N ALA A 87 34.87 -2.12 10.18
CA ALA A 87 33.54 -1.85 9.62
C ALA A 87 32.86 -0.63 10.27
N VAL A 88 33.13 -0.32 11.56
CA VAL A 88 32.54 0.85 12.26
C VAL A 88 32.94 2.18 11.60
N LEU A 89 34.10 2.24 10.94
CA LEU A 89 34.60 3.45 10.29
C LEU A 89 33.59 4.04 9.29
N TYR A 90 32.94 3.18 8.51
CA TYR A 90 31.99 3.61 7.50
C TYR A 90 30.74 4.30 8.10
N PRO A 91 29.93 3.66 8.96
CA PRO A 91 28.76 4.30 9.54
C PRO A 91 29.14 5.46 10.47
N PHE A 92 30.24 5.38 11.21
CA PHE A 92 30.70 6.45 12.11
C PHE A 92 30.91 7.77 11.35
N TRP A 93 31.45 7.72 10.14
CA TRP A 93 31.60 8.91 9.33
C TRP A 93 30.35 9.24 8.51
N ALA A 94 29.73 8.23 7.89
CA ALA A 94 28.66 8.43 6.92
C ALA A 94 27.35 8.91 7.55
N LEU A 95 27.05 8.53 8.79
CA LEU A 95 25.79 8.85 9.47
C LEU A 95 25.63 10.35 9.76
N GLN A 96 26.72 11.12 9.71
CA GLN A 96 26.67 12.59 9.78
C GLN A 96 25.86 13.19 8.62
N ARG A 97 25.88 12.56 7.44
CA ARG A 97 25.11 13.01 6.26
C ARG A 97 23.61 12.83 6.43
N ASP A 98 23.22 11.93 7.33
CA ASP A 98 21.83 11.66 7.69
C ASP A 98 21.39 12.54 8.88
N ALA A 99 22.24 13.46 9.34
CA ALA A 99 22.03 14.33 10.49
C ALA A 99 21.69 13.56 11.78
N LEU A 100 22.15 12.32 11.90
CA LEU A 100 21.95 11.47 13.08
C LEU A 100 23.25 11.24 13.86
N TRP A 101 24.33 11.89 13.47
CA TRP A 101 25.64 11.71 14.08
C TRP A 101 26.47 12.98 13.94
N GLU A 102 27.31 13.26 14.92
CA GLU A 102 28.29 14.35 14.92
C GLU A 102 29.62 13.83 15.44
N VAL A 103 30.72 14.27 14.84
CA VAL A 103 32.09 13.98 15.28
C VAL A 103 32.77 15.30 15.63
N GLU A 104 33.21 15.43 16.88
CA GLU A 104 33.92 16.61 17.35
C GLU A 104 35.34 16.68 16.77
N GLY A 105 35.80 17.88 16.40
CA GLY A 105 37.11 18.06 15.77
C GLY A 105 37.23 17.41 14.39
N SER A 106 36.13 17.27 13.65
CA SER A 106 36.08 16.59 12.36
C SER A 106 37.05 17.16 11.31
N GLU A 107 37.34 18.45 11.42
CA GLU A 107 38.24 19.25 10.59
C GLU A 107 39.72 18.93 10.83
N GLU A 108 40.06 18.37 11.99
CA GLU A 108 41.43 17.98 12.35
C GLU A 108 41.79 16.59 11.81
N LEU A 109 40.81 15.83 11.31
CA LEU A 109 41.01 14.47 10.83
C LEU A 109 41.63 14.44 9.43
N THR A 110 42.66 13.61 9.28
CA THR A 110 43.30 13.38 7.99
C THR A 110 42.40 12.48 7.13
N MET A 111 42.03 12.98 5.95
CA MET A 111 41.16 12.28 5.00
C MET A 111 41.91 11.23 4.18
N THR A 112 41.19 10.20 3.72
CA THR A 112 41.70 9.29 2.68
C THR A 112 41.98 10.04 1.37
N SER A 113 42.77 9.44 0.47
CA SER A 113 43.07 10.02 -0.85
C SER A 113 41.83 10.36 -1.68
N GLU A 114 40.73 9.62 -1.52
CA GLU A 114 39.44 9.92 -2.18
C GLU A 114 38.64 11.04 -1.49
N GLY A 115 39.06 11.52 -0.32
CA GLY A 115 38.37 12.56 0.45
C GLY A 115 37.00 12.14 1.02
N ARG A 116 36.59 10.88 0.86
CA ARG A 116 35.23 10.43 1.22
C ARG A 116 35.04 10.12 2.70
N ARG A 117 36.11 9.79 3.41
CA ARG A 117 36.15 9.45 4.84
C ARG A 117 37.54 9.70 5.44
N PRO A 118 37.67 9.82 6.78
CA PRO A 118 38.96 9.91 7.46
C PRO A 118 39.74 8.60 7.37
N GLN A 119 41.06 8.69 7.54
CA GLN A 119 41.93 7.54 7.73
C GLN A 119 41.70 6.93 9.11
N ALA A 120 41.68 5.60 9.20
CA ALA A 120 41.50 4.90 10.48
C ALA A 120 42.58 5.30 11.50
N SER A 121 43.84 5.41 11.06
CA SER A 121 44.96 5.87 11.89
C SER A 121 44.76 7.28 12.46
N SER A 122 44.11 8.18 11.71
CA SER A 122 43.82 9.54 12.19
C SER A 122 42.77 9.53 13.29
N LEU A 123 41.73 8.70 13.16
CA LEU A 123 40.71 8.52 14.20
C LEU A 123 41.29 7.84 15.43
N ASP A 124 42.16 6.85 15.26
CA ASP A 124 42.83 6.17 16.37
C ASP A 124 43.73 7.11 17.15
N ALA A 125 44.48 7.98 16.46
CA ALA A 125 45.36 8.96 17.08
C ALA A 125 44.60 10.07 17.81
N THR A 126 43.52 10.58 17.21
CA THR A 126 42.76 11.73 17.75
C THR A 126 41.73 11.29 18.79
N ASN A 127 41.20 10.06 18.64
CA ASN A 127 40.14 9.47 19.44
C ASN A 127 38.98 10.46 19.72
N PRO A 128 38.35 11.02 18.67
CA PRO A 128 37.39 12.10 18.82
C PRO A 128 36.14 11.65 19.58
N LEU A 129 35.46 12.59 20.23
CA LEU A 129 34.12 12.39 20.77
C LEU A 129 33.11 12.42 19.63
N ALA A 130 32.15 11.50 19.64
CA ALA A 130 31.09 11.45 18.67
C ALA A 130 29.79 10.92 19.28
N GLY A 131 28.65 11.30 18.70
CA GLY A 131 27.36 10.95 19.25
C GLY A 131 26.19 11.50 18.45
N LEU A 132 24.98 11.34 19.00
CA LEU A 132 23.79 11.99 18.45
C LEU A 132 23.94 13.52 18.55
N PRO A 133 23.39 14.28 17.58
CA PRO A 133 23.19 15.71 17.72
C PRO A 133 22.44 16.03 19.02
N LYS A 134 22.80 17.12 19.70
CA LYS A 134 22.22 17.46 21.01
C LYS A 134 20.69 17.48 20.99
N GLN A 135 20.07 18.09 19.98
CA GLN A 135 18.62 18.15 19.84
C GLN A 135 17.98 16.75 19.73
N VAL A 136 18.62 15.84 18.99
CA VAL A 136 18.14 14.45 18.82
C VAL A 136 18.28 13.68 20.13
N TYR A 137 19.43 13.82 20.80
CA TYR A 137 19.67 13.18 22.10
C TYR A 137 18.66 13.64 23.16
N ASP A 138 18.51 14.95 23.35
CA ASP A 138 17.61 15.52 24.36
C ASP A 138 16.15 15.09 24.10
N ALA A 139 15.72 15.03 22.84
CA ALA A 139 14.38 14.57 22.47
C ALA A 139 14.16 13.07 22.78
N VAL A 140 15.13 12.21 22.45
CA VAL A 140 15.04 10.76 22.70
C VAL A 140 15.14 10.43 24.18
N GLU A 141 16.06 11.06 24.90
CA GLU A 141 16.24 10.87 26.35
C GLU A 141 15.00 11.36 27.14
N GLY A 142 14.41 12.48 26.72
CA GLY A 142 13.26 13.09 27.39
C GLY A 142 11.91 12.42 27.11
N ASP A 143 11.80 11.59 26.07
CA ASP A 143 10.55 10.94 25.66
C ASP A 143 10.74 9.45 25.32
N PRO A 144 10.48 8.54 26.28
CA PRO A 144 10.56 7.10 26.05
C PRO A 144 9.64 6.57 24.95
N ALA A 145 8.51 7.24 24.69
CA ALA A 145 7.59 6.83 23.62
C ALA A 145 8.16 7.17 22.25
N LEU A 146 8.81 8.34 22.10
CA LEU A 146 9.58 8.69 20.91
C LEU A 146 10.76 7.74 20.70
N ALA A 147 11.49 7.40 21.77
CA ALA A 147 12.59 6.45 21.69
C ALA A 147 12.13 5.08 21.18
N ALA A 148 11.05 4.53 21.76
CA ALA A 148 10.46 3.27 21.32
C ALA A 148 9.96 3.37 19.86
N TRP A 149 9.33 4.48 19.46
CA TRP A 149 8.90 4.69 18.08
C TRP A 149 10.08 4.70 17.10
N ALA A 150 11.14 5.44 17.41
CA ALA A 150 12.36 5.53 16.62
C ALA A 150 13.04 4.17 16.43
N ILE A 151 13.16 3.39 17.52
CA ILE A 151 13.70 2.03 17.52
C ILE A 151 12.81 1.12 16.64
N SER A 152 11.50 1.12 16.85
CA SER A 152 10.57 0.30 16.05
C SER A 152 10.58 0.62 14.56
N VAL A 153 10.73 1.90 14.18
CA VAL A 153 10.87 2.29 12.77
C VAL A 153 12.16 1.73 12.17
N LEU A 154 13.29 1.78 12.91
CA LEU A 154 14.55 1.19 12.45
C LEU A 154 14.44 -0.33 12.31
N LEU A 155 13.86 -1.01 13.29
CA LEU A 155 13.63 -2.46 13.26
C LEU A 155 12.77 -2.86 12.05
N LEU A 156 11.63 -2.19 11.84
CA LEU A 156 10.73 -2.53 10.74
C LEU A 156 11.33 -2.25 9.35
N ARG A 157 12.17 -1.22 9.21
CA ARG A 157 12.73 -0.84 7.91
C ARG A 157 13.95 -1.66 7.53
N PHE A 158 14.74 -2.10 8.51
CA PHE A 158 16.06 -2.68 8.28
C PHE A 158 16.24 -4.07 8.86
N PHE A 159 15.43 -4.51 9.82
CA PHE A 159 15.63 -5.77 10.56
C PHE A 159 14.32 -6.56 10.65
N THR A 160 13.70 -6.88 9.51
CA THR A 160 12.48 -7.70 9.48
C THR A 160 12.75 -9.01 8.71
N PRO A 161 12.68 -10.19 9.36
CA PRO A 161 12.44 -10.38 10.80
C PRO A 161 13.58 -9.84 11.67
N VAL A 162 13.27 -9.51 12.93
CA VAL A 162 14.29 -9.02 13.89
C VAL A 162 15.23 -10.19 14.23
N PRO A 163 16.55 -10.05 14.03
CA PRO A 163 17.51 -11.09 14.40
C PRO A 163 17.44 -11.41 15.90
N ALA A 164 17.48 -12.69 16.24
CA ALA A 164 17.56 -13.12 17.62
C ALA A 164 18.81 -12.55 18.31
N GLY A 165 18.68 -12.07 19.54
CA GLY A 165 19.78 -11.45 20.30
C GLY A 165 19.99 -9.96 20.04
N LEU A 166 19.44 -9.40 18.95
CA LEU A 166 19.73 -8.01 18.57
C LEU A 166 19.28 -7.01 19.64
N LEU A 167 18.07 -7.19 20.19
CA LEU A 167 17.53 -6.28 21.20
C LEU A 167 18.31 -6.38 22.52
N GLU A 168 18.72 -7.59 22.89
CA GLU A 168 19.54 -7.87 24.08
C GLU A 168 20.92 -7.24 23.95
N ASP A 169 21.61 -7.45 22.82
CA ASP A 169 22.94 -6.92 22.56
C ASP A 169 22.96 -5.38 22.51
N LEU A 170 21.83 -4.76 22.14
CA LEU A 170 21.63 -3.31 22.16
C LEU A 170 21.16 -2.78 23.52
N GLY A 171 20.76 -3.66 24.45
CA GLY A 171 20.19 -3.28 25.74
C GLY A 171 18.82 -2.58 25.66
N VAL A 172 18.05 -2.82 24.59
CA VAL A 172 16.75 -2.15 24.36
C VAL A 172 15.54 -3.09 24.48
N THR A 173 15.73 -4.33 24.95
CA THR A 173 14.66 -5.33 25.10
C THR A 173 13.45 -4.79 25.87
N GLU A 174 13.66 -4.15 27.03
CA GLU A 174 12.55 -3.64 27.86
C GLU A 174 11.75 -2.51 27.19
N LEU A 175 12.35 -1.78 26.24
CA LEU A 175 11.72 -0.66 25.56
C LEU A 175 10.74 -1.13 24.46
N VAL A 176 11.06 -2.21 23.75
CA VAL A 176 10.33 -2.57 22.51
C VAL A 176 9.96 -4.05 22.35
N ALA A 177 10.54 -4.97 23.12
CA ALA A 177 10.30 -6.40 22.88
C ALA A 177 8.82 -6.79 23.05
N GLY A 178 8.27 -7.42 22.01
CA GLY A 178 6.84 -7.79 21.95
C GLY A 178 5.89 -6.58 21.86
N ARG A 179 6.43 -5.39 21.62
CA ARG A 179 5.70 -4.11 21.47
C ARG A 179 6.18 -3.32 20.25
N GLU A 180 6.92 -3.96 19.34
CA GLU A 180 7.57 -3.32 18.19
C GLU A 180 6.53 -2.59 17.36
N ALA A 181 5.42 -3.26 17.02
CA ALA A 181 4.31 -2.67 16.29
C ALA A 181 3.53 -1.63 17.11
N ALA A 182 3.41 -1.81 18.42
CA ALA A 182 2.62 -0.94 19.31
C ALA A 182 3.28 0.44 19.54
N ALA A 183 4.61 0.51 19.43
CA ALA A 183 5.34 1.77 19.52
C ALA A 183 5.28 2.59 18.22
N LEU A 184 4.86 2.01 17.09
CA LEU A 184 4.72 2.75 15.84
C LEU A 184 3.57 3.77 15.94
N ARG A 185 3.73 4.88 15.23
CA ARG A 185 2.68 5.87 15.00
C ARG A 185 2.43 6.08 13.50
N PRO A 186 1.24 6.53 13.09
CA PRO A 186 -0.02 6.60 13.87
C PRO A 186 -0.46 5.24 14.43
N LEU A 187 -1.27 5.24 15.48
CA LEU A 187 -2.02 4.08 15.97
C LEU A 187 -3.23 3.80 15.08
N VAL A 188 -3.55 2.53 14.91
CA VAL A 188 -4.75 2.10 14.18
C VAL A 188 -5.99 2.70 14.85
N GLY A 189 -6.85 3.33 14.05
CA GLY A 189 -8.06 4.02 14.48
C GLY A 189 -7.91 5.52 14.73
N GLU A 190 -6.69 6.07 14.71
CA GLU A 190 -6.48 7.52 14.82
C GLU A 190 -7.15 8.29 13.67
N LYS A 191 -7.75 9.45 13.99
CA LYS A 191 -8.59 10.23 13.08
C LYS A 191 -8.10 11.65 12.90
N TYR A 192 -8.19 12.15 11.67
CA TYR A 192 -7.79 13.50 11.31
C TYR A 192 -8.77 14.12 10.31
N ARG A 193 -8.93 15.44 10.38
CA ARG A 193 -9.86 16.18 9.51
C ARG A 193 -9.44 16.22 8.04
N ASP A 194 -8.13 16.33 7.78
CA ASP A 194 -7.59 16.56 6.46
C ASP A 194 -6.15 16.04 6.33
N ARG A 195 -5.66 15.97 5.09
CA ARG A 195 -4.30 15.51 4.78
C ARG A 195 -3.20 16.41 5.34
N LYS A 196 -3.51 17.69 5.62
CA LYS A 196 -2.55 18.62 6.23
C LYS A 196 -2.34 18.26 7.69
N ALA A 197 -3.40 18.00 8.45
CA ALA A 197 -3.31 17.62 9.86
C ALA A 197 -2.51 16.31 10.05
N ILE A 198 -2.70 15.33 9.16
CA ILE A 198 -1.88 14.10 9.16
C ILE A 198 -0.41 14.42 8.90
N ALA A 199 -0.12 15.26 7.91
CA ALA A 199 1.26 15.64 7.59
C ALA A 199 1.90 16.54 8.65
N ASP A 200 1.12 17.33 9.38
CA ASP A 200 1.63 18.14 10.49
C ASP A 200 1.98 17.23 11.68
N ALA A 201 1.25 16.14 11.90
CA ALA A 201 1.51 15.16 12.96
C ALA A 201 2.60 14.12 12.62
N TYR A 202 2.70 13.71 11.35
CA TYR A 202 3.54 12.56 10.93
C TYR A 202 4.42 12.84 9.72
N GLY A 203 4.44 14.07 9.23
CA GLY A 203 5.15 14.45 8.01
C GLY A 203 4.64 13.77 6.74
N GLY A 204 5.48 13.73 5.71
CA GLY A 204 5.15 13.16 4.41
C GLY A 204 4.41 14.12 3.47
N ASN A 205 3.96 13.58 2.34
CA ASN A 205 3.35 14.38 1.27
C ASN A 205 1.83 14.59 1.50
N ARG A 206 1.36 15.83 1.33
CA ARG A 206 -0.04 16.23 1.55
C ARG A 206 -0.98 15.96 0.38
N VAL A 207 -0.45 15.60 -0.79
CA VAL A 207 -1.19 15.51 -2.06
C VAL A 207 -1.23 14.08 -2.60
N ARG A 208 -0.09 13.38 -2.61
CA ARG A 208 0.04 12.05 -3.21
C ARG A 208 -0.76 11.01 -2.43
N GLY A 209 -1.50 10.17 -3.16
CA GLY A 209 -2.25 9.04 -2.60
C GLY A 209 -1.36 7.90 -2.13
N ILE A 210 -0.18 7.72 -2.74
CA ILE A 210 0.80 6.68 -2.38
C ILE A 210 2.12 7.37 -2.04
N THR A 211 2.48 7.40 -0.77
CA THR A 211 3.67 8.11 -0.28
C THR A 211 4.06 7.60 1.10
N PRO A 212 5.36 7.56 1.45
CA PRO A 212 5.72 7.38 2.85
C PRO A 212 5.33 8.60 3.70
N LEU A 213 5.14 8.36 5.00
CA LEU A 213 5.18 9.41 6.04
C LEU A 213 6.64 9.74 6.39
N ALA A 214 6.87 10.61 7.39
CA ALA A 214 8.23 11.00 7.79
C ALA A 214 9.10 9.80 8.19
N ASP A 215 8.51 8.76 8.76
CA ASP A 215 9.21 7.53 9.16
C ASP A 215 9.69 6.66 7.98
N GLY A 216 9.34 7.01 6.74
CA GLY A 216 9.74 6.26 5.55
C GLY A 216 8.93 4.99 5.29
N LEU A 217 7.87 4.71 6.07
CA LEU A 217 6.98 3.57 5.86
C LEU A 217 5.85 3.95 4.89
N LEU A 218 5.62 3.09 3.89
CA LEU A 218 4.69 3.37 2.81
C LEU A 218 3.26 3.49 3.34
N THR A 219 2.58 4.54 2.89
CA THR A 219 1.21 4.84 3.25
C THR A 219 0.40 5.06 1.98
N VAL A 220 -0.80 4.48 1.94
CA VAL A 220 -1.78 4.70 0.89
C VAL A 220 -3.01 5.37 1.46
N PHE A 221 -3.65 6.22 0.67
CA PHE A 221 -4.78 7.02 1.09
C PHE A 221 -5.93 6.85 0.10
N SER A 222 -7.05 6.39 0.59
CA SER A 222 -8.28 6.14 -0.16
C SER A 222 -9.38 7.07 0.35
N ASP A 223 -9.91 7.92 -0.53
CA ASP A 223 -11.02 8.84 -0.24
C ASP A 223 -12.23 8.39 -1.05
N ASP A 224 -13.38 8.16 -0.41
CA ASP A 224 -14.63 7.80 -1.11
C ASP A 224 -15.09 8.89 -2.10
N LYS A 225 -14.69 10.15 -1.89
CA LYS A 225 -14.92 11.26 -2.83
C LYS A 225 -13.78 11.45 -3.84
N GLY A 226 -12.73 10.64 -3.74
CA GLY A 226 -11.56 10.72 -4.59
C GLY A 226 -11.87 10.37 -6.05
N PRO A 227 -10.94 10.65 -6.97
CA PRO A 227 -11.10 10.34 -8.39
C PRO A 227 -11.07 8.84 -8.70
N TYR A 228 -10.76 7.99 -7.72
CA TYR A 228 -10.64 6.55 -7.86
C TYR A 228 -11.80 5.83 -7.18
N ALA A 229 -12.36 4.83 -7.86
CA ALA A 229 -13.38 3.95 -7.30
C ALA A 229 -12.73 2.80 -6.48
N ASP A 230 -11.92 3.18 -5.49
CA ASP A 230 -11.40 2.22 -4.53
C ASP A 230 -12.54 1.62 -3.72
N GLY A 231 -12.40 0.37 -3.31
CA GLY A 231 -13.50 -0.26 -2.60
C GLY A 231 -13.13 -1.56 -1.92
N ARG A 232 -13.97 -1.94 -0.97
CA ARG A 232 -13.93 -3.23 -0.31
C ARG A 232 -14.44 -4.31 -1.26
N ILE A 233 -13.66 -5.37 -1.39
CA ILE A 233 -14.01 -6.59 -2.10
C ILE A 233 -15.03 -7.35 -1.23
N PRO A 234 -16.23 -7.65 -1.75
CA PRO A 234 -17.24 -8.41 -1.01
C PRO A 234 -16.70 -9.77 -0.52
N GLU A 235 -17.27 -10.27 0.57
CA GLU A 235 -16.93 -11.55 1.24
C GLU A 235 -15.54 -11.67 1.88
N THR A 236 -14.56 -10.86 1.46
CA THR A 236 -13.21 -10.85 2.05
C THR A 236 -12.92 -9.61 2.87
N ASN A 237 -13.62 -8.50 2.59
CA ASN A 237 -13.29 -7.17 3.12
C ASN A 237 -11.87 -6.68 2.74
N TRP A 238 -11.22 -7.34 1.78
CA TRP A 238 -9.96 -6.88 1.21
C TRP A 238 -10.19 -5.64 0.35
N ILE A 239 -9.14 -4.91 0.01
CA ILE A 239 -9.25 -3.62 -0.65
C ILE A 239 -8.77 -3.75 -2.08
N ALA A 240 -9.57 -3.30 -3.03
CA ALA A 240 -9.12 -3.03 -4.39
C ALA A 240 -8.71 -1.55 -4.44
N TYR A 241 -7.40 -1.30 -4.48
CA TYR A 241 -6.82 0.03 -4.44
C TYR A 241 -6.22 0.39 -5.80
N THR A 242 -6.60 1.54 -6.35
CA THR A 242 -6.20 1.98 -7.69
C THR A 242 -4.82 2.62 -7.63
N GLY A 243 -3.98 2.31 -8.62
CA GLY A 243 -2.61 2.81 -8.69
C GLY A 243 -2.52 4.33 -8.90
N ASP A 244 -1.29 4.84 -8.78
CA ASP A 244 -0.97 6.25 -8.95
C ASP A 244 -0.92 6.67 -10.44
N GLY A 245 -1.31 7.92 -10.69
CA GLY A 245 -1.48 8.54 -12.01
C GLY A 245 -2.95 8.79 -12.32
N LEU A 246 -3.31 10.04 -12.66
CA LEU A 246 -4.70 10.53 -12.85
C LEU A 246 -5.18 10.49 -14.31
N SER A 247 -4.27 10.59 -15.26
CA SER A 247 -4.54 10.54 -16.70
C SER A 247 -3.53 9.69 -17.45
N GLY A 248 -3.96 9.12 -18.58
CA GLY A 248 -3.14 8.23 -19.40
C GLY A 248 -2.74 6.92 -18.71
N ASP A 249 -2.06 6.05 -19.46
CA ASP A 249 -1.63 4.75 -18.97
C ASP A 249 -0.67 4.88 -17.77
N GLN A 250 -1.04 4.22 -16.67
CA GLN A 250 -0.22 4.17 -15.48
C GLN A 250 1.07 3.37 -15.72
N LYS A 251 2.15 3.85 -15.09
CA LYS A 251 3.49 3.27 -15.17
C LYS A 251 3.99 2.87 -13.78
N LEU A 252 4.93 1.92 -13.72
CA LEU A 252 5.63 1.55 -12.47
C LEU A 252 6.70 2.58 -12.11
N VAL A 253 6.26 3.81 -11.86
CA VAL A 253 7.08 4.94 -11.39
C VAL A 253 6.43 5.53 -10.14
N GLY A 254 7.18 6.34 -9.37
CA GLY A 254 6.62 7.01 -8.19
C GLY A 254 5.94 6.03 -7.21
N GLY A 255 4.69 6.33 -6.84
CA GLY A 255 3.92 5.51 -5.91
C GLY A 255 3.76 4.04 -6.36
N ASN A 256 3.48 3.80 -7.64
CA ASN A 256 3.35 2.45 -8.18
C ASN A 256 4.66 1.66 -8.11
N ARG A 257 5.82 2.34 -8.22
CA ARG A 257 7.12 1.68 -8.02
C ARG A 257 7.28 1.27 -6.56
N SER A 258 6.91 2.13 -5.61
CA SER A 258 6.92 1.80 -4.18
C SER A 258 6.00 0.62 -3.84
N MET A 259 4.79 0.58 -4.39
CA MET A 259 3.87 -0.55 -4.24
C MET A 259 4.47 -1.86 -4.80
N SER A 260 5.13 -1.81 -5.97
CA SER A 260 5.81 -2.99 -6.54
C SER A 260 6.90 -3.53 -5.61
N VAL A 261 7.70 -2.63 -5.02
CA VAL A 261 8.74 -3.02 -4.06
C VAL A 261 8.11 -3.65 -2.81
N TYR A 262 7.02 -3.09 -2.29
CA TYR A 262 6.31 -3.66 -1.13
C TYR A 262 5.67 -5.02 -1.43
N GLN A 263 5.20 -5.24 -2.66
CA GLN A 263 4.73 -6.55 -3.11
C GLN A 263 5.88 -7.56 -3.18
N GLU A 264 6.99 -7.18 -3.83
CA GLU A 264 8.19 -8.03 -4.00
C GLU A 264 8.81 -8.42 -2.65
N GLU A 265 8.89 -7.48 -1.71
CA GLU A 265 9.44 -7.69 -0.37
C GLU A 265 8.41 -8.22 0.64
N GLN A 266 7.14 -8.40 0.22
CA GLN A 266 6.01 -8.78 1.09
C GLN A 266 5.98 -7.96 2.38
N LYS A 267 5.95 -6.63 2.25
CA LYS A 267 5.87 -5.68 3.37
C LYS A 267 4.46 -5.15 3.54
N ALA A 268 4.05 -4.98 4.80
CA ALA A 268 2.84 -4.26 5.12
C ALA A 268 3.03 -2.74 4.92
N LEU A 269 1.95 -2.08 4.50
CA LEU A 269 1.83 -0.64 4.35
C LEU A 269 0.65 -0.12 5.18
N ARG A 270 0.61 1.19 5.42
CA ARG A 270 -0.53 1.81 6.11
C ARG A 270 -1.64 2.12 5.13
N TYR A 271 -2.86 1.70 5.42
CA TYR A 271 -4.06 2.07 4.66
C TYR A 271 -4.86 3.12 5.44
N TRP A 272 -4.91 4.32 4.90
CA TRP A 272 -5.79 5.39 5.38
C TRP A 272 -7.05 5.46 4.54
N HIS A 273 -8.19 5.55 5.20
CA HIS A 273 -9.49 5.67 4.56
C HIS A 273 -10.25 6.88 5.07
N ARG A 274 -10.94 7.55 4.15
CA ARG A 274 -11.93 8.57 4.47
C ARG A 274 -13.28 8.17 3.88
N PRO A 275 -14.25 7.77 4.72
CA PRO A 275 -15.60 7.50 4.24
C PRO A 275 -16.29 8.80 3.80
N TYR A 276 -17.30 8.70 2.95
CA TYR A 276 -18.06 9.86 2.47
C TYR A 276 -18.56 10.74 3.64
N GLY A 277 -18.11 12.00 3.68
CA GLY A 277 -18.48 12.96 4.73
C GLY A 277 -17.81 12.74 6.08
N GLY A 278 -16.90 11.76 6.20
CA GLY A 278 -16.18 11.43 7.42
C GLY A 278 -14.79 12.04 7.53
N LEU A 279 -14.08 11.59 8.57
CA LEU A 279 -12.69 11.93 8.87
C LEU A 279 -11.75 10.89 8.24
N TRP A 280 -10.52 11.33 7.92
CA TRP A 280 -9.45 10.40 7.60
C TRP A 280 -9.13 9.54 8.81
N THR A 281 -9.03 8.24 8.65
CA THR A 281 -8.67 7.30 9.70
C THR A 281 -7.51 6.42 9.25
N PHE A 282 -6.47 6.24 10.09
CA PHE A 282 -5.52 5.16 9.86
C PHE A 282 -6.24 3.85 10.17
N GLU A 283 -6.85 3.24 9.15
CA GLU A 283 -7.84 2.20 9.37
C GLU A 283 -7.19 0.85 9.67
N THR A 284 -6.12 0.50 8.95
CA THR A 284 -5.47 -0.80 9.09
C THR A 284 -4.08 -0.80 8.47
N TRP A 285 -3.21 -1.68 8.96
CA TRP A 285 -2.10 -2.18 8.14
C TRP A 285 -2.66 -3.08 7.03
N ALA A 286 -2.01 -3.12 5.88
CA ALA A 286 -2.40 -4.00 4.78
C ALA A 286 -1.18 -4.49 4.02
N VAL A 287 -1.25 -5.70 3.46
CA VAL A 287 -0.20 -6.26 2.59
C VAL A 287 -0.74 -6.45 1.17
N ILE A 288 0.12 -6.21 0.18
CA ILE A 288 -0.24 -6.40 -1.23
C ILE A 288 -0.20 -7.90 -1.55
N VAL A 289 -1.37 -8.47 -1.82
CA VAL A 289 -1.55 -9.90 -2.11
C VAL A 289 -1.65 -10.20 -3.59
N GLN A 290 -2.12 -9.24 -4.41
CA GLN A 290 -2.09 -9.35 -5.87
C GLN A 290 -1.93 -7.97 -6.51
N ARG A 291 -1.39 -7.97 -7.73
CA ARG A 291 -1.35 -6.79 -8.60
C ARG A 291 -1.96 -7.10 -9.95
N TRP A 292 -2.94 -6.30 -10.32
CA TRP A 292 -3.63 -6.37 -11.60
C TRP A 292 -3.30 -5.15 -12.46
N ARG A 293 -3.38 -5.32 -13.78
CA ARG A 293 -3.47 -4.24 -14.76
C ARG A 293 -4.73 -4.43 -15.58
N ARG A 294 -5.57 -3.40 -15.61
CA ARG A 294 -6.87 -3.43 -16.30
C ARG A 294 -7.15 -2.10 -16.99
N TRP A 295 -8.20 -2.06 -17.80
CA TRP A 295 -8.76 -0.79 -18.26
C TRP A 295 -9.55 -0.12 -17.14
N GLY A 296 -9.38 1.18 -17.04
CA GLY A 296 -10.15 2.09 -16.22
C GLY A 296 -10.25 3.45 -16.89
N ARG A 297 -10.90 4.39 -16.22
CA ARG A 297 -11.11 5.74 -16.74
C ARG A 297 -10.23 6.73 -15.98
N GLY A 298 -9.54 7.60 -16.70
CA GLY A 298 -8.82 8.72 -16.12
C GLY A 298 -9.76 9.81 -15.65
N GLU A 299 -9.21 10.78 -14.91
CA GLU A 299 -9.92 12.00 -14.51
C GLU A 299 -10.32 12.85 -15.74
N ASP A 300 -9.58 12.71 -16.84
CA ASP A 300 -9.91 13.25 -18.17
C ASP A 300 -11.10 12.57 -18.86
N GLY A 301 -11.69 11.55 -18.23
CA GLY A 301 -12.78 10.76 -18.80
C GLY A 301 -12.34 9.78 -19.88
N LEU A 302 -11.04 9.73 -20.22
CA LEU A 302 -10.49 8.86 -21.25
C LEU A 302 -10.15 7.48 -20.67
N GLN A 303 -10.14 6.49 -21.54
CA GLN A 303 -9.74 5.13 -21.18
C GLN A 303 -8.23 5.02 -21.03
N ARG A 304 -7.81 4.24 -20.06
CA ARG A 304 -6.39 4.03 -19.74
C ARG A 304 -6.17 2.70 -19.07
N ARG A 305 -4.93 2.23 -19.13
CA ARG A 305 -4.47 1.11 -18.32
C ARG A 305 -4.10 1.60 -16.93
N GLU A 306 -4.76 1.05 -15.92
CA GLU A 306 -4.51 1.34 -14.50
C GLU A 306 -4.04 0.08 -13.76
N TYR A 307 -3.27 0.27 -12.69
CA TYR A 307 -2.98 -0.79 -11.74
C TYR A 307 -4.10 -0.90 -10.72
N VAL A 308 -4.41 -2.13 -10.32
CA VAL A 308 -5.22 -2.41 -9.14
C VAL A 308 -4.38 -3.26 -8.20
N TRP A 309 -4.14 -2.71 -7.03
CA TRP A 309 -3.43 -3.35 -5.92
C TRP A 309 -4.48 -3.97 -5.01
N VAL A 310 -4.48 -5.30 -4.91
CA VAL A 310 -5.31 -6.00 -3.95
C VAL A 310 -4.57 -5.98 -2.62
N LEU A 311 -5.16 -5.34 -1.61
CA LEU A 311 -4.60 -5.21 -0.27
C LEU A 311 -5.40 -6.06 0.71
N ALA A 312 -4.74 -6.97 1.41
CA ALA A 312 -5.34 -7.71 2.51
C ALA A 312 -5.04 -7.00 3.84
N PRO A 313 -6.05 -6.62 4.64
CA PRO A 313 -5.85 -6.05 5.97
C PRO A 313 -5.10 -7.04 6.88
N VAL A 314 -4.15 -6.52 7.66
CA VAL A 314 -3.41 -7.27 8.68
C VAL A 314 -3.37 -6.48 9.99
N PRO A 315 -3.31 -7.14 11.17
CA PRO A 315 -3.35 -6.44 12.45
C PRO A 315 -2.16 -5.51 12.69
N SER A 316 -0.98 -5.93 12.20
CA SER A 316 0.29 -5.26 12.43
C SER A 316 1.21 -5.43 11.21
N PRO A 317 2.32 -4.67 11.13
CA PRO A 317 3.28 -4.85 10.06
C PRO A 317 4.17 -6.10 10.22
N LEU A 318 4.06 -6.80 11.34
CA LEU A 318 4.83 -8.00 11.66
C LEU A 318 4.15 -9.23 11.08
N ARG A 319 4.91 -10.06 10.36
CA ARG A 319 4.38 -11.18 9.56
C ARG A 319 3.74 -12.27 10.43
N GLU A 320 4.26 -12.46 11.63
CA GLU A 320 3.79 -13.38 12.65
C GLU A 320 2.34 -13.10 13.09
N ASP A 321 1.88 -11.85 12.96
CA ASP A 321 0.51 -11.46 13.32
C ASP A 321 -0.50 -11.65 12.16
N TRP A 322 -0.04 -12.11 10.98
CA TRP A 322 -0.89 -12.14 9.80
C TRP A 322 -1.81 -13.36 9.77
N PRO A 323 -3.10 -13.19 9.41
CA PRO A 323 -4.02 -14.31 9.27
C PRO A 323 -3.54 -15.34 8.24
N SER A 324 -3.83 -16.62 8.49
CA SER A 324 -3.42 -17.72 7.59
C SER A 324 -3.92 -17.53 6.15
N GLU A 325 -5.15 -17.01 5.99
CA GLU A 325 -5.73 -16.72 4.67
C GLU A 325 -4.92 -15.69 3.85
N VAL A 326 -4.21 -14.78 4.52
CA VAL A 326 -3.33 -13.79 3.88
C VAL A 326 -2.01 -14.45 3.49
N ILE A 327 -1.45 -15.29 4.37
CA ILE A 327 -0.22 -16.04 4.11
C ILE A 327 -0.38 -17.01 2.94
N GLU A 328 -1.50 -17.75 2.91
CA GLU A 328 -1.84 -18.66 1.82
C GLU A 328 -1.98 -17.92 0.48
N ALA A 329 -2.64 -16.77 0.48
CA ALA A 329 -2.78 -15.94 -0.72
C ALA A 329 -1.44 -15.39 -1.22
N LEU A 330 -0.56 -14.94 -0.33
CA LEU A 330 0.79 -14.49 -0.71
C LEU A 330 1.61 -15.62 -1.34
N ALA A 331 1.45 -16.86 -0.84
CA ALA A 331 2.13 -18.03 -1.39
C ALA A 331 1.59 -18.43 -2.78
N GLU A 332 0.28 -18.26 -3.01
CA GLU A 332 -0.39 -18.63 -4.26
C GLU A 332 -0.11 -17.64 -5.42
N ASP A 333 -0.09 -16.32 -5.16
CA ASP A 333 0.07 -15.30 -6.21
C ASP A 333 1.46 -15.32 -6.85
N GLY A 334 2.50 -15.50 -6.03
CA GLY A 334 3.90 -15.46 -6.47
C GLY A 334 4.38 -14.07 -6.93
N GLY A 335 3.68 -12.98 -6.59
CA GLY A 335 4.10 -11.60 -6.86
C GLY A 335 4.00 -11.18 -8.34
N ARG A 336 3.21 -11.90 -9.13
CA ARG A 336 3.09 -11.67 -10.58
C ARG A 336 2.18 -10.49 -10.91
N LEU A 337 2.32 -9.97 -12.13
CA LEU A 337 1.35 -9.03 -12.70
C LEU A 337 0.26 -9.81 -13.44
N HIS A 338 -1.00 -9.59 -13.08
CA HIS A 338 -2.15 -10.08 -13.81
C HIS A 338 -2.64 -9.01 -14.77
N ASP A 339 -2.32 -9.13 -16.05
CA ASP A 339 -2.74 -8.16 -17.06
C ASP A 339 -4.02 -8.64 -17.74
N SER A 340 -5.16 -8.08 -17.34
CA SER A 340 -6.45 -8.32 -18.01
C SER A 340 -6.75 -7.27 -19.09
N SER A 341 -5.91 -6.24 -19.24
CA SER A 341 -6.11 -5.21 -20.26
C SER A 341 -5.85 -5.72 -21.68
N VAL A 342 -5.02 -6.77 -21.82
CA VAL A 342 -4.75 -7.44 -23.10
C VAL A 342 -5.94 -8.21 -23.65
N ASP A 343 -6.85 -8.63 -22.78
CA ASP A 343 -8.05 -9.41 -23.14
C ASP A 343 -9.23 -8.51 -23.56
N ASP A 344 -9.13 -7.21 -23.31
CA ASP A 344 -10.16 -6.21 -23.56
C ASP A 344 -9.80 -5.39 -24.81
N ILE A 345 -10.22 -5.92 -25.95
CA ILE A 345 -9.77 -5.51 -27.30
C ILE A 345 -10.53 -4.28 -27.80
N SER A 346 -11.66 -3.94 -27.18
CA SER A 346 -12.50 -2.80 -27.51
C SER A 346 -11.75 -1.47 -27.47
N PHE A 347 -10.85 -1.32 -26.51
CA PHE A 347 -10.15 -0.06 -26.23
C PHE A 347 -8.75 0.01 -26.85
N ALA A 348 -8.08 -1.14 -27.03
CA ALA A 348 -6.84 -1.22 -27.78
C ALA A 348 -7.02 -0.76 -29.23
N ALA A 349 -8.16 -1.10 -29.86
CA ALA A 349 -8.48 -0.69 -31.23
C ALA A 349 -8.80 0.81 -31.39
N GLY A 350 -9.15 1.52 -30.31
CA GLY A 350 -9.45 2.97 -30.36
C GLY A 350 -8.20 3.86 -30.36
N ILE A 351 -7.05 3.34 -29.93
CA ILE A 351 -5.78 4.10 -29.81
C ILE A 351 -4.89 3.90 -31.04
N GLU A 352 -4.97 2.75 -31.72
CA GLU A 352 -4.27 2.53 -32.98
C GLU A 352 -5.06 3.13 -34.15
N SER A 353 -4.82 4.41 -34.43
CA SER A 353 -5.38 5.10 -35.61
C SER A 353 -5.06 4.30 -36.88
N GLY A 354 -6.08 3.68 -37.48
CA GLY A 354 -5.99 3.10 -38.82
C GLY A 354 -6.55 1.68 -39.00
N THR A 355 -7.00 0.98 -37.95
CA THR A 355 -7.58 -0.37 -38.12
C THR A 355 -9.09 -0.32 -38.36
N LYS A 356 -9.58 -1.10 -39.35
CA LYS A 356 -11.01 -1.28 -39.67
C LYS A 356 -11.82 -1.48 -38.37
N GLN A 357 -12.85 -0.65 -38.15
CA GLN A 357 -13.84 -0.87 -37.09
C GLN A 357 -14.34 -2.33 -37.19
N LEU A 358 -14.08 -3.10 -36.13
CA LEU A 358 -14.59 -4.47 -36.01
C LEU A 358 -16.12 -4.41 -35.90
N ASP A 359 -16.80 -5.32 -36.58
CA ASP A 359 -18.25 -5.51 -36.41
C ASP A 359 -18.57 -5.85 -34.94
N ASP A 360 -19.69 -5.34 -34.43
CA ASP A 360 -20.10 -5.49 -33.03
C ASP A 360 -20.17 -6.96 -32.62
N ARG A 361 -20.57 -7.85 -33.54
CA ARG A 361 -20.63 -9.30 -33.34
C ARG A 361 -19.25 -9.91 -33.10
N GLU A 362 -18.25 -9.49 -33.87
CA GLU A 362 -16.87 -9.95 -33.70
C GLU A 362 -16.27 -9.41 -32.38
N ARG A 363 -16.57 -8.15 -32.04
CA ARG A 363 -16.19 -7.57 -30.75
C ARG A 363 -16.81 -8.33 -29.58
N TYR A 364 -18.09 -8.67 -29.64
CA TYR A 364 -18.78 -9.46 -28.62
C TYR A 364 -18.18 -10.85 -28.45
N LYS A 365 -17.87 -11.55 -29.56
CA LYS A 365 -17.24 -12.88 -29.52
C LYS A 365 -15.89 -12.84 -28.82
N ARG A 366 -15.08 -11.82 -29.13
CA ARG A 366 -13.77 -11.61 -28.48
C ARG A 366 -13.90 -11.33 -26.99
N LEU A 367 -14.76 -10.38 -26.60
CA LEU A 367 -15.02 -10.05 -25.19
C LEU A 367 -15.56 -11.26 -24.40
N THR A 368 -16.44 -12.06 -25.02
CA THR A 368 -16.93 -13.30 -24.43
C THR A 368 -15.80 -14.31 -24.22
N LYS A 369 -14.94 -14.51 -25.22
CA LYS A 369 -13.82 -15.46 -25.12
C LYS A 369 -12.82 -15.04 -24.05
N ALA A 370 -12.54 -13.75 -23.92
CA ALA A 370 -11.76 -13.16 -22.84
C ALA A 370 -12.38 -13.46 -21.47
N ALA A 371 -13.67 -13.16 -21.29
CA ALA A 371 -14.40 -13.45 -20.06
C ALA A 371 -14.39 -14.95 -19.70
N GLN A 372 -14.57 -15.83 -20.68
CA GLN A 372 -14.54 -17.29 -20.49
C GLN A 372 -13.15 -17.80 -20.08
N ARG A 373 -12.07 -17.26 -20.64
CA ARG A 373 -10.68 -17.61 -20.23
C ARG A 373 -10.43 -17.23 -18.77
N LEU A 374 -10.80 -16.00 -18.39
CA LEU A 374 -10.71 -15.53 -17.00
C LEU A 374 -11.55 -16.40 -16.06
N ALA A 375 -12.76 -16.79 -16.47
CA ALA A 375 -13.62 -17.67 -15.68
C ALA A 375 -13.07 -19.10 -15.54
N ALA A 376 -12.44 -19.66 -16.58
CA ALA A 376 -11.87 -21.01 -16.57
C ALA A 376 -10.64 -21.16 -15.66
N GLY A 377 -9.86 -20.08 -15.48
CA GLY A 377 -8.72 -20.05 -14.55
C GLY A 377 -9.12 -20.09 -13.07
N ARG A 378 -10.38 -19.79 -12.73
CA ARG A 378 -10.90 -19.63 -11.35
C ARG A 378 -11.40 -20.94 -10.71
N ASN A 379 -11.01 -22.11 -11.23
CA ASN A 379 -11.50 -23.42 -10.77
C ASN A 379 -10.88 -23.94 -9.46
N GLN A 380 -9.91 -23.21 -8.88
CA GLN A 380 -9.34 -23.54 -7.57
C GLN A 380 -10.15 -22.88 -6.44
N ARG A 381 -10.26 -23.51 -5.26
CA ARG A 381 -11.00 -22.98 -4.11
C ARG A 381 -10.06 -22.25 -3.13
N SER A 382 -9.41 -21.19 -3.58
CA SER A 382 -8.54 -20.37 -2.73
C SER A 382 -9.15 -19.01 -2.40
N THR A 383 -8.61 -18.32 -1.38
CA THR A 383 -9.01 -16.95 -1.04
C THR A 383 -8.77 -15.99 -2.22
N LEU A 384 -7.68 -16.18 -2.97
CA LEU A 384 -7.43 -15.41 -4.20
C LEU A 384 -8.52 -15.61 -5.23
N THR A 385 -8.94 -16.86 -5.51
CA THR A 385 -10.04 -17.07 -6.47
C THR A 385 -11.36 -16.41 -6.05
N ARG A 386 -11.59 -16.23 -4.74
CA ARG A 386 -12.76 -15.49 -4.22
C ARG A 386 -12.60 -13.99 -4.49
N VAL A 387 -11.42 -13.43 -4.26
CA VAL A 387 -11.11 -12.03 -4.58
C VAL A 387 -11.23 -11.75 -6.08
N GLU A 388 -10.61 -12.60 -6.90
CA GLU A 388 -10.62 -12.47 -8.36
C GLU A 388 -12.04 -12.52 -8.93
N ARG A 389 -12.95 -13.27 -8.34
CA ARG A 389 -14.38 -13.27 -8.73
C ARG A 389 -15.01 -11.88 -8.62
N PHE A 390 -14.59 -11.06 -7.66
CA PHE A 390 -15.10 -9.71 -7.44
C PHE A 390 -14.31 -8.62 -8.18
N LEU A 391 -13.08 -8.94 -8.61
CA LEU A 391 -12.39 -8.20 -9.67
C LEU A 391 -13.08 -8.54 -11.01
N ARG A 392 -14.31 -8.03 -11.15
CA ARG A 392 -15.23 -8.27 -12.28
C ARG A 392 -14.49 -8.19 -13.60
N SER A 393 -14.70 -9.14 -14.50
CA SER A 393 -14.15 -9.07 -15.86
C SER A 393 -14.70 -7.83 -16.58
N PRO A 394 -13.85 -6.83 -16.90
CA PRO A 394 -14.29 -5.68 -17.70
C PRO A 394 -14.86 -6.14 -19.04
N ALA A 395 -14.26 -7.18 -19.64
CA ALA A 395 -14.71 -7.78 -20.88
C ALA A 395 -16.14 -8.38 -20.76
N ALA A 396 -16.46 -9.07 -19.65
CA ALA A 396 -17.82 -9.60 -19.45
C ALA A 396 -18.85 -8.47 -19.32
N ARG A 397 -18.54 -7.43 -18.55
CA ARG A 397 -19.40 -6.25 -18.39
C ARG A 397 -19.61 -5.53 -19.72
N GLU A 398 -18.53 -5.28 -20.45
CA GLU A 398 -18.60 -4.56 -21.72
C GLU A 398 -19.34 -5.37 -22.79
N ALA A 399 -19.15 -6.68 -22.85
CA ALA A 399 -19.93 -7.54 -23.73
C ALA A 399 -21.43 -7.38 -23.47
N VAL A 400 -21.85 -7.31 -22.20
CA VAL A 400 -23.26 -7.11 -21.85
C VAL A 400 -23.74 -5.71 -22.20
N ILE A 401 -22.93 -4.66 -21.99
CA ILE A 401 -23.27 -3.31 -22.46
C ILE A 401 -23.46 -3.28 -23.98
N LEU A 402 -22.54 -3.89 -24.74
CA LEU A 402 -22.63 -3.99 -26.20
C LEU A 402 -23.91 -4.72 -26.62
N ARG A 403 -24.18 -5.88 -26.01
CA ARG A 403 -25.38 -6.69 -26.25
C ARG A 403 -26.68 -5.95 -25.90
N SER A 404 -26.64 -5.09 -24.88
CA SER A 404 -27.81 -4.34 -24.42
C SER A 404 -28.23 -3.25 -25.40
N GLY A 405 -27.31 -2.75 -26.23
CA GLY A 405 -27.54 -1.60 -27.11
C GLY A 405 -27.99 -0.34 -26.34
N GLY A 406 -27.59 -0.20 -25.07
CA GLY A 406 -28.00 0.90 -24.20
C GLY A 406 -29.42 0.78 -23.64
N ARG A 407 -30.05 -0.39 -23.71
CA ARG A 407 -31.41 -0.63 -23.21
C ARG A 407 -31.45 -1.69 -22.11
N CYS A 408 -32.41 -1.57 -21.20
CA CYS A 408 -32.69 -2.59 -20.19
C CYS A 408 -33.04 -3.92 -20.88
N GLU A 409 -32.37 -5.00 -20.47
CA GLU A 409 -32.58 -6.33 -21.05
C GLU A 409 -33.71 -7.11 -20.35
N ASN A 410 -34.30 -6.58 -19.27
CA ASN A 410 -35.48 -7.18 -18.67
C ASN A 410 -36.68 -7.07 -19.64
N PRO A 411 -37.26 -8.19 -20.13
CA PRO A 411 -38.37 -8.17 -21.08
C PRO A 411 -39.65 -7.59 -20.47
N SER A 412 -39.77 -7.59 -19.14
CA SER A 412 -40.90 -7.02 -18.39
C SER A 412 -40.65 -5.57 -17.92
N CYS A 413 -39.63 -4.90 -18.45
CA CYS A 413 -39.32 -3.52 -18.09
C CYS A 413 -40.48 -2.58 -18.46
N LEU A 414 -40.98 -1.83 -17.49
CA LEU A 414 -42.07 -0.85 -17.69
C LEU A 414 -41.59 0.47 -18.32
N GLY A 415 -40.28 0.63 -18.50
CA GLY A 415 -39.65 1.83 -19.05
C GLY A 415 -38.40 2.24 -18.28
N HIS A 416 -37.46 2.85 -18.98
CA HIS A 416 -36.28 3.49 -18.41
C HIS A 416 -35.86 4.68 -19.28
N PRO A 417 -35.18 5.68 -18.70
CA PRO A 417 -34.69 6.82 -19.48
C PRO A 417 -33.62 6.38 -20.49
N LEU A 418 -33.60 7.03 -21.65
CA LEU A 418 -32.52 6.93 -22.64
C LEU A 418 -31.43 8.01 -22.44
N GLU A 419 -31.62 8.85 -21.43
CA GLU A 419 -30.61 9.81 -21.00
C GLU A 419 -29.32 9.09 -20.58
N ARG A 420 -28.20 9.76 -20.82
CA ARG A 420 -26.86 9.27 -20.52
C ARG A 420 -26.30 10.01 -19.32
N THR A 421 -25.36 9.37 -18.64
CA THR A 421 -24.58 10.01 -17.58
C THR A 421 -23.72 11.14 -18.15
N ASP A 422 -23.16 11.97 -17.26
CA ASP A 422 -22.15 12.99 -17.62
C ASP A 422 -20.92 12.39 -18.36
N THR A 423 -20.73 11.08 -18.23
CA THR A 423 -19.66 10.29 -18.84
C THR A 423 -20.07 9.61 -20.16
N ASP A 424 -21.22 9.99 -20.72
CA ASP A 424 -21.86 9.46 -21.94
C ASP A 424 -22.20 7.95 -21.87
N ALA A 425 -22.37 7.40 -20.66
CA ALA A 425 -22.74 6.01 -20.45
C ALA A 425 -24.27 5.84 -20.31
N PRO A 426 -24.84 4.70 -20.74
CA PRO A 426 -26.26 4.42 -20.49
C PRO A 426 -26.50 4.26 -18.98
N LEU A 427 -27.66 4.73 -18.50
CA LEU A 427 -28.13 4.56 -17.11
C LEU A 427 -28.56 3.12 -16.83
N LEU A 428 -27.61 2.20 -16.91
CA LEU A 428 -27.78 0.76 -16.73
C LEU A 428 -26.74 0.19 -15.77
N GLU A 429 -27.19 -0.74 -14.95
CA GLU A 429 -26.37 -1.57 -14.08
C GLU A 429 -26.25 -2.97 -14.70
N VAL A 430 -25.02 -3.35 -15.08
CA VAL A 430 -24.72 -4.73 -15.48
C VAL A 430 -24.50 -5.56 -14.23
N ASP A 431 -25.26 -6.63 -14.09
CA ASP A 431 -25.32 -7.45 -12.90
C ASP A 431 -25.44 -8.95 -13.22
N HIS A 432 -24.95 -9.83 -12.35
CA HIS A 432 -24.98 -11.28 -12.53
C HIS A 432 -26.35 -11.82 -12.15
N VAL A 433 -27.04 -12.52 -13.05
CA VAL A 433 -28.41 -12.99 -12.76
C VAL A 433 -28.44 -13.96 -11.58
N LYS A 434 -27.43 -14.82 -11.47
CA LYS A 434 -27.15 -15.63 -10.27
C LYS A 434 -25.95 -15.01 -9.55
N ASP A 435 -26.15 -14.63 -8.30
CA ASP A 435 -25.12 -13.97 -7.48
C ASP A 435 -23.80 -14.76 -7.51
N LEU A 436 -22.68 -14.04 -7.69
CA LEU A 436 -21.33 -14.62 -7.65
C LEU A 436 -21.04 -15.35 -6.33
N ALA A 437 -21.59 -14.82 -5.23
CA ALA A 437 -21.58 -15.44 -3.89
C ALA A 437 -22.14 -16.86 -3.85
N ARG A 438 -22.97 -17.22 -4.85
CA ARG A 438 -23.58 -18.55 -5.01
C ARG A 438 -22.96 -19.34 -6.17
N GLY A 439 -21.73 -19.00 -6.57
CA GLY A 439 -20.98 -19.68 -7.62
C GLY A 439 -21.49 -19.43 -9.04
N GLY A 440 -22.06 -18.25 -9.31
CA GLY A 440 -22.39 -17.84 -10.69
C GLY A 440 -21.11 -17.60 -11.51
N PRO A 441 -21.06 -17.97 -12.81
CA PRO A 441 -19.92 -17.67 -13.67
C PRO A 441 -19.88 -16.18 -14.06
N ASP A 442 -18.69 -15.58 -14.08
CA ASP A 442 -18.45 -14.19 -14.50
C ASP A 442 -18.36 -14.09 -16.04
N THR A 443 -19.45 -14.47 -16.70
CA THR A 443 -19.53 -14.59 -18.17
C THR A 443 -20.77 -13.88 -18.71
N PRO A 444 -20.74 -13.34 -19.95
CA PRO A 444 -21.87 -12.58 -20.51
C PRO A 444 -23.21 -13.32 -20.51
N GLU A 445 -23.22 -14.64 -20.71
CA GLU A 445 -24.41 -15.49 -20.68
C GLU A 445 -25.10 -15.61 -19.31
N ALA A 446 -24.40 -15.23 -18.23
CA ALA A 446 -24.89 -15.24 -16.86
C ALA A 446 -25.10 -13.83 -16.28
N MET A 447 -24.85 -12.80 -17.09
CA MET A 447 -24.98 -11.39 -16.72
C MET A 447 -26.06 -10.70 -17.56
N ILE A 448 -26.63 -9.63 -17.03
CA ILE A 448 -27.76 -8.90 -17.63
C ILE A 448 -27.62 -7.40 -17.37
N ALA A 449 -28.00 -6.54 -18.33
CA ALA A 449 -28.08 -5.09 -18.12
C ALA A 449 -29.49 -4.68 -17.66
N LEU A 450 -29.58 -3.99 -16.52
CA LEU A 450 -30.85 -3.56 -15.92
C LEU A 450 -30.87 -2.05 -15.66
N CYS A 451 -32.02 -1.41 -15.81
CA CYS A 451 -32.22 -0.06 -15.29
C CYS A 451 -32.32 -0.09 -13.75
N PRO A 452 -32.16 1.06 -13.04
CA PRO A 452 -32.23 1.12 -11.58
C PRO A 452 -33.50 0.48 -10.99
N ASN A 453 -34.65 0.65 -11.65
CA ASN A 453 -35.91 0.05 -11.22
C ASN A 453 -35.91 -1.48 -11.36
N CYS A 454 -35.45 -2.02 -12.49
CA CYS A 454 -35.40 -3.46 -12.69
C CYS A 454 -34.32 -4.12 -11.82
N HIS A 455 -33.21 -3.42 -11.57
CA HIS A 455 -32.18 -3.86 -10.62
C HIS A 455 -32.76 -3.93 -9.19
N ALA A 456 -33.52 -2.92 -8.77
CA ALA A 456 -34.25 -2.94 -7.50
C ALA A 456 -35.26 -4.11 -7.42
N LEU A 457 -36.00 -4.41 -8.49
CA LEU A 457 -36.93 -5.56 -8.51
C LEU A 457 -36.19 -6.89 -8.35
N LYS A 458 -35.02 -7.03 -8.96
CA LYS A 458 -34.17 -8.22 -8.85
C LYS A 458 -33.60 -8.39 -7.44
N THR A 459 -33.16 -7.32 -6.80
CA THR A 459 -32.49 -7.39 -5.49
C THR A 459 -33.47 -7.48 -4.32
N ARG A 460 -34.52 -6.64 -4.32
CA ARG A 460 -35.43 -6.47 -3.18
C ARG A 460 -36.92 -6.72 -3.49
N GLY A 461 -37.28 -7.01 -4.74
CA GLY A 461 -38.67 -7.25 -5.14
C GLY A 461 -39.24 -8.56 -4.57
N ARG A 462 -40.56 -8.57 -4.30
CA ARG A 462 -41.29 -9.77 -3.82
C ARG A 462 -41.18 -10.95 -4.78
N GLY A 463 -41.17 -10.68 -6.09
CA GLY A 463 -41.04 -11.68 -7.15
C GLY A 463 -39.61 -11.99 -7.59
N ARG A 464 -38.58 -11.55 -6.85
CA ARG A 464 -37.17 -11.61 -7.27
C ARG A 464 -36.70 -12.97 -7.79
N HIS A 465 -37.10 -14.08 -7.17
CA HIS A 465 -36.65 -15.42 -7.59
C HIS A 465 -37.28 -15.88 -8.91
N GLN A 466 -38.50 -15.42 -9.22
CA GLN A 466 -39.12 -15.64 -10.52
C GLN A 466 -38.46 -14.75 -11.57
N LEU A 467 -38.23 -13.48 -11.23
CA LEU A 467 -37.54 -12.53 -12.11
C LEU A 467 -36.11 -13.01 -12.44
N GLN A 468 -35.33 -13.46 -11.46
CA GLN A 468 -33.98 -14.01 -11.69
C GLN A 468 -33.98 -15.17 -12.69
N ARG A 469 -34.97 -16.08 -12.63
CA ARG A 469 -35.08 -17.18 -13.62
C ARG A 469 -35.34 -16.64 -15.03
N ALA A 470 -36.29 -15.72 -15.18
CA ALA A 470 -36.62 -15.09 -16.45
C ALA A 470 -35.44 -14.29 -17.03
N LEU A 471 -34.70 -13.56 -16.19
CA LEU A 471 -33.52 -12.80 -16.61
C LEU A 471 -32.39 -13.73 -17.08
N LEU A 472 -32.24 -14.92 -16.51
CA LEU A 472 -31.17 -15.86 -16.87
C LEU A 472 -31.46 -16.49 -18.24
N GLU A 473 -32.71 -16.87 -18.46
CA GLU A 473 -33.18 -17.35 -19.75
C GLU A 473 -32.97 -16.28 -20.84
N GLU A 474 -33.32 -15.03 -20.54
CA GLU A 474 -33.13 -13.91 -21.46
C GLU A 474 -31.66 -13.62 -21.74
N ALA A 475 -30.79 -13.59 -20.71
CA ALA A 475 -29.35 -13.41 -20.87
C ALA A 475 -28.75 -14.48 -21.81
N ARG A 476 -29.12 -15.75 -21.61
CA ARG A 476 -28.69 -16.87 -22.47
C ARG A 476 -29.24 -16.77 -23.88
N ARG A 477 -30.52 -16.39 -24.04
CA ARG A 477 -31.16 -16.21 -25.34
C ARG A 477 -30.44 -15.12 -26.15
N ARG A 478 -30.22 -13.95 -25.53
CA ARG A 478 -29.50 -12.82 -26.15
C ARG A 478 -28.05 -13.17 -26.44
N HIS A 479 -27.36 -13.86 -25.53
CA HIS A 479 -26.00 -14.34 -25.74
C HIS A 479 -25.92 -15.22 -26.99
N LYS A 480 -26.78 -16.25 -27.10
CA LYS A 480 -26.82 -17.13 -28.28
C LYS A 480 -27.09 -16.35 -29.57
N ALA A 481 -28.03 -15.40 -29.55
CA ALA A 481 -28.36 -14.59 -30.73
C ALA A 481 -27.21 -13.69 -31.20
N PHE A 482 -26.32 -13.28 -30.29
CA PHE A 482 -25.17 -12.44 -30.61
C PHE A 482 -23.94 -13.26 -31.02
N VAL A 483 -23.81 -14.51 -30.54
CA VAL A 483 -22.70 -15.41 -30.88
C VAL A 483 -22.95 -16.22 -32.15
N GLN A 484 -24.16 -16.75 -32.33
CA GLN A 484 -24.58 -17.26 -33.64
C GLN A 484 -24.43 -16.14 -34.63
#